data_AF-A0A317HK31-F1
#
_entry.id   AF-A0A317HK31-F1
#
_cell.length_a   1.000
_cell.length_b   1.000
_cell.length_c   1.000
_cell.angle_alpha   90.00
_cell.angle_beta   90.00
_cell.angle_gamma   90.00
#
_symmetry.space_group_name_H-M   'P 1'
#
loop_
_entity.id
_entity.type
_entity.pdbx_description
1 polymer ?
#
loop_
_entity_poly.entity_id
_entity_poly.type
_entity_poly.pdbx_seq_one_letter_code
_entity_poly.pdbx_strand_id
1 'polypeptide(L)'
;MNKGDIVWQVAHGETPDNVRNHPDLKGLNIPRTGQSGVIGTLVTKTLVIAGERQMTTTADHPRGAMLRAYDKASGKEAAAVFMPAPQSGSPMTYMLNGKQYIVVAIGAANFPAELIAFRLPS
;
A
#
# COMPACT_ATOMS: atom_id res chain seq x y z
N MET A 1 -25.02 -16.64 0.50
CA MET A 1 -24.40 -15.62 1.38
C MET A 1 -24.49 -14.29 0.64
N ASN A 2 -25.64 -13.60 0.73
CA ASN A 2 -26.01 -12.60 -0.30
C ASN A 2 -26.31 -11.20 0.29
N LYS A 3 -26.12 -11.01 1.60
CA LYS A 3 -26.29 -9.72 2.27
C LYS A 3 -25.26 -9.63 3.39
N GLY A 4 -24.36 -8.66 3.29
CA GLY A 4 -23.41 -8.28 4.30
C GLY A 4 -23.16 -6.79 4.16
N ASP A 5 -23.03 -6.09 5.28
CA ASP A 5 -22.79 -4.66 5.28
C ASP A 5 -21.31 -4.36 5.05
N ILE A 6 -21.02 -3.36 4.23
CA ILE A 6 -19.66 -2.82 4.09
C ILE A 6 -19.40 -1.93 5.30
N VAL A 7 -18.59 -2.42 6.25
CA VAL A 7 -18.24 -1.68 7.47
C VAL A 7 -17.42 -0.42 7.16
N TRP A 8 -16.59 -0.48 6.11
CA TRP A 8 -15.82 0.67 5.63
C TRP A 8 -15.38 0.47 4.18
N GLN A 9 -15.12 1.58 3.50
CA GLN A 9 -14.49 1.62 2.19
C GLN A 9 -13.54 2.81 2.15
N VAL A 10 -12.31 2.57 1.70
CA VAL A 10 -11.27 3.61 1.57
C VAL A 10 -10.53 3.44 0.25
N ALA A 11 -10.03 4.56 -0.29
CA ALA A 11 -9.21 4.54 -1.49
C ALA A 11 -7.81 3.97 -1.19
N HIS A 12 -7.47 2.82 -1.77
CA HIS A 12 -6.18 2.19 -1.58
C HIS A 12 -5.13 2.73 -2.57
N GLY A 13 -4.08 3.35 -2.03
CA GLY A 13 -2.98 3.94 -2.77
C GLY A 13 -3.06 5.46 -2.99
N GLU A 14 -1.97 6.04 -3.46
CA GLU A 14 -1.89 7.44 -3.83
C GLU A 14 -2.64 7.79 -5.13
N THR A 15 -2.88 9.09 -5.31
CA THR A 15 -3.35 9.63 -6.59
C THR A 15 -2.28 9.47 -7.67
N PRO A 16 -2.55 8.78 -8.79
CA PRO A 16 -1.58 8.60 -9.88
C PRO A 16 -1.00 9.93 -10.36
N ASP A 17 0.30 9.93 -10.69
CA ASP A 17 1.04 11.15 -11.06
C ASP A 17 0.44 11.88 -12.28
N ASN A 18 -0.17 11.14 -13.21
CA ASN A 18 -0.84 11.72 -14.38
C ASN A 18 -2.12 12.50 -14.01
N VAL A 19 -2.79 12.13 -12.91
CA VAL A 19 -3.93 12.86 -12.38
C VAL A 19 -3.44 14.02 -11.52
N ARG A 20 -2.51 13.77 -10.59
CA ARG A 20 -1.98 14.78 -9.67
C ARG A 20 -1.34 15.97 -10.41
N ASN A 21 -0.60 15.70 -11.47
CA ASN A 21 0.16 16.72 -12.21
C ASN A 21 -0.59 17.24 -13.46
N HIS A 22 -1.87 16.92 -13.61
CA HIS A 22 -2.64 17.30 -14.79
C HIS A 22 -2.81 18.84 -14.86
N PRO A 23 -2.51 19.50 -16.00
CA PRO A 23 -2.61 20.96 -16.13
C PRO A 23 -4.00 21.51 -15.77
N ASP A 24 -5.06 20.84 -16.22
CA ASP A 24 -6.44 21.26 -15.98
C ASP A 24 -6.92 21.06 -14.54
N LEU A 25 -6.15 20.36 -13.71
CA LEU A 25 -6.47 20.10 -12.30
C LEU A 25 -5.62 20.95 -11.34
N LYS A 26 -4.83 21.89 -11.87
CA LYS A 26 -4.00 22.79 -11.05
C LYS A 26 -4.86 23.60 -10.08
N GLY A 27 -4.38 23.70 -8.84
CA GLY A 27 -5.06 24.45 -7.78
C GLY A 27 -6.16 23.66 -7.06
N LEU A 28 -6.50 22.45 -7.51
CA LEU A 28 -7.44 21.58 -6.79
C LEU A 28 -6.72 20.78 -5.71
N ASN A 29 -7.35 20.69 -4.54
CA ASN A 29 -6.92 19.78 -3.48
C ASN A 29 -7.54 18.39 -3.75
N ILE A 30 -6.77 17.49 -4.36
CA ILE A 30 -7.24 16.14 -4.71
C ILE A 30 -6.76 15.17 -3.62
N PRO A 31 -7.66 14.56 -2.82
CA PRO A 31 -7.28 13.54 -1.85
C PRO A 31 -6.80 12.27 -2.58
N ARG A 32 -6.33 11.28 -1.82
CA ARG A 32 -5.99 9.97 -2.38
C ARG A 32 -7.16 9.38 -3.17
N THR A 33 -6.97 9.21 -4.47
CA THR A 33 -7.97 8.57 -5.34
C THR A 33 -7.87 7.05 -5.31
N GLY A 34 -6.77 6.53 -4.77
CA GLY A 34 -6.42 5.13 -4.89
C GLY A 34 -5.89 4.79 -6.28
N GLN A 35 -5.48 3.53 -6.42
CA GLN A 35 -4.88 2.99 -7.64
C GLN A 35 -5.69 1.80 -8.12
N SER A 36 -5.91 1.72 -9.43
CA SER A 36 -6.56 0.57 -10.04
C SER A 36 -5.59 -0.61 -10.15
N GLY A 37 -6.10 -1.82 -9.90
CA GLY A 37 -5.42 -3.07 -10.17
C GLY A 37 -5.68 -4.13 -9.10
N VAL A 38 -5.08 -5.30 -9.31
CA VAL A 38 -5.20 -6.44 -8.41
C VAL A 38 -3.98 -6.49 -7.51
N ILE A 39 -4.23 -6.48 -6.19
CA ILE A 39 -3.22 -6.62 -5.16
C ILE A 39 -3.68 -7.68 -4.15
N GLY A 40 -2.73 -8.47 -3.66
CA GLY A 40 -2.94 -9.30 -2.49
C GLY A 40 -2.96 -8.48 -1.21
N THR A 41 -3.60 -9.02 -0.17
CA THR A 41 -3.65 -8.41 1.17
C THR A 41 -3.16 -9.42 2.20
N LEU A 42 -2.60 -8.90 3.31
CA LEU A 42 -2.33 -9.63 4.52
C LEU A 42 -3.27 -9.11 5.62
N VAL A 43 -4.01 -10.00 6.26
CA VAL A 43 -4.91 -9.64 7.36
C VAL A 43 -4.35 -10.19 8.66
N THR A 44 -4.23 -9.33 9.67
CA THR A 44 -3.89 -9.72 11.05
C THR A 44 -5.13 -9.60 11.94
N LYS A 45 -4.95 -9.81 13.26
CA LYS A 45 -6.03 -9.62 14.23
C LYS A 45 -6.62 -8.21 14.15
N THR A 46 -5.80 -7.19 13.94
CA THR A 46 -6.21 -5.77 14.01
C THR A 46 -5.98 -4.98 12.73
N LEU A 47 -5.20 -5.50 11.76
CA LEU A 47 -4.82 -4.75 10.57
C LEU A 47 -5.20 -5.46 9.27
N VAL A 48 -5.48 -4.66 8.24
CA VAL A 48 -5.43 -5.07 6.83
C VAL A 48 -4.21 -4.39 6.22
N ILE A 49 -3.31 -5.15 5.61
CA ILE A 49 -2.04 -4.68 5.09
C ILE A 49 -1.98 -4.99 3.59
N ALA A 50 -1.63 -3.99 2.78
CA ALA A 50 -1.50 -4.16 1.34
C ALA A 50 -0.54 -3.12 0.77
N GLY A 51 0.22 -3.53 -0.24
CA GLY A 51 1.12 -2.67 -0.99
C GLY A 51 0.43 -2.03 -2.18
N GLU A 52 0.88 -0.82 -2.52
CA GLU A 52 0.41 -0.08 -3.68
C GLU A 52 0.78 -0.76 -5.00
N ARG A 53 -0.09 -0.60 -6.02
CA ARG A 53 0.03 -1.25 -7.32
C ARG A 53 0.86 -0.45 -8.33
N GLN A 54 1.04 0.84 -8.10
CA GLN A 54 1.71 1.77 -8.99
C GLN A 54 2.72 2.61 -8.22
N MET A 55 3.78 3.01 -8.93
CA MET A 55 4.71 3.99 -8.40
C MET A 55 4.15 5.39 -8.59
N THR A 56 4.08 6.14 -7.51
CA THR A 56 3.70 7.56 -7.49
C THR A 56 4.82 8.37 -6.85
N THR A 57 4.80 9.66 -7.09
CA THR A 57 5.68 10.60 -6.38
C THR A 57 5.28 10.63 -4.92
N THR A 58 6.17 10.26 -4.01
CA THR A 58 5.91 10.38 -2.56
C THR A 58 6.07 11.82 -2.11
N ALA A 59 5.52 12.16 -0.93
CA ALA A 59 5.65 13.51 -0.37
C ALA A 59 7.12 13.96 -0.23
N ASP A 60 8.01 13.02 0.10
CA ASP A 60 9.42 13.29 0.36
C ASP A 60 10.34 13.01 -0.84
N HIS A 61 9.78 12.64 -2.00
CA HIS A 61 10.54 12.31 -3.22
C HIS A 61 11.74 11.36 -2.94
N PRO A 62 11.47 10.05 -2.90
CA PRO A 62 11.59 9.37 -4.20
C PRO A 62 10.26 8.85 -4.72
N ARG A 63 10.19 8.64 -6.04
CA ARG A 63 9.09 7.93 -6.66
C ARG A 63 9.14 6.46 -6.22
N GLY A 64 8.00 5.92 -5.80
CA GLY A 64 7.90 4.55 -5.34
C GLY A 64 6.47 4.20 -4.97
N ALA A 65 6.32 3.15 -4.18
CA ALA A 65 5.05 2.63 -3.71
C ALA A 65 5.06 2.56 -2.18
N MET A 66 3.89 2.45 -1.56
CA MET A 66 3.77 2.29 -0.11
C MET A 66 3.22 0.91 0.25
N LEU A 67 3.80 0.26 1.27
CA LEU A 67 3.13 -0.80 2.02
C LEU A 67 2.30 -0.15 3.11
N ARG A 68 0.98 -0.25 3.01
CA ARG A 68 0.03 0.45 3.88
C ARG A 68 -0.67 -0.52 4.83
N ALA A 69 -0.85 -0.09 6.07
CA ALA A 69 -1.62 -0.79 7.08
C ALA A 69 -2.86 0.03 7.46
N TYR A 70 -4.01 -0.61 7.45
CA TYR A 70 -5.30 -0.03 7.83
C TYR A 70 -5.80 -0.71 9.09
N ASP A 71 -6.35 0.07 10.02
CA ASP A 71 -7.13 -0.47 11.13
C ASP A 71 -8.32 -1.26 10.57
N LYS A 72 -8.43 -2.54 10.93
CA LYS A 72 -9.40 -3.46 10.34
C LYS A 72 -10.85 -3.11 10.72
N ALA A 73 -11.07 -2.44 11.85
CA ALA A 73 -12.40 -2.07 12.31
C ALA A 73 -12.96 -0.84 11.58
N SER A 74 -12.09 0.12 11.25
CA SER A 74 -12.49 1.44 10.72
C SER A 74 -12.04 1.73 9.29
N GLY A 75 -11.06 0.99 8.76
CA GLY A 75 -10.42 1.29 7.47
C GLY A 75 -9.47 2.48 7.52
N LYS A 76 -9.28 3.14 8.67
CA LYS A 76 -8.34 4.27 8.81
C LYS A 76 -6.90 3.79 8.61
N GLU A 77 -6.12 4.52 7.83
CA GLU A 77 -4.68 4.22 7.71
C GLU A 77 -3.99 4.40 9.07
N ALA A 78 -3.33 3.34 9.52
CA ALA A 78 -2.58 3.30 10.77
C ALA A 78 -1.09 3.61 10.53
N ALA A 79 -0.53 3.14 9.41
CA ALA A 79 0.85 3.38 9.02
C ALA A 79 1.08 3.11 7.54
N ALA A 80 2.17 3.66 7.00
CA ALA A 80 2.67 3.35 5.67
C ALA A 80 4.21 3.33 5.68
N VAL A 81 4.82 2.40 4.95
CA VAL A 81 6.27 2.35 4.75
C VAL A 81 6.62 2.31 3.27
N PHE A 82 7.72 2.94 2.90
CA PHE A 82 8.15 3.05 1.51
C PHE A 82 8.61 1.71 0.93
N MET A 83 8.30 1.49 -0.35
CA MET A 83 8.82 0.43 -1.21
C MET A 83 9.36 1.05 -2.50
N PRO A 84 10.54 0.65 -2.98
CA PRO A 84 11.14 1.20 -4.19
C PRO A 84 10.42 0.77 -5.48
N ALA A 85 9.60 -0.28 -5.42
CA ALA A 85 8.71 -0.69 -6.51
C ALA A 85 7.36 -1.16 -5.99
N PRO A 86 6.33 -1.22 -6.85
CA PRO A 86 4.99 -1.64 -6.46
C PRO A 86 4.93 -3.10 -6.05
N GLN A 87 3.86 -3.43 -5.32
CA GLN A 87 3.55 -4.81 -4.98
C GLN A 87 3.34 -5.64 -6.25
N SER A 88 4.07 -6.75 -6.35
CA SER A 88 3.94 -7.75 -7.41
C SER A 88 3.35 -9.07 -6.90
N GLY A 89 3.38 -9.33 -5.59
CA GLY A 89 2.78 -10.50 -4.96
C GLY A 89 2.22 -10.21 -3.56
N SER A 90 1.36 -11.10 -3.05
CA SER A 90 0.69 -10.92 -1.76
C SER A 90 1.68 -10.81 -0.59
N PRO A 91 1.50 -9.87 0.35
CA PRO A 91 2.30 -9.84 1.56
C PRO A 91 2.04 -11.08 2.43
N MET A 92 3.06 -11.53 3.15
CA MET A 92 2.99 -12.59 4.15
C MET A 92 3.66 -12.16 5.45
N THR A 93 3.44 -12.91 6.54
CA THR A 93 4.09 -12.64 7.82
C THR A 93 4.53 -13.92 8.53
N TYR A 94 5.59 -13.83 9.32
CA TYR A 94 6.08 -14.89 10.20
C TYR A 94 6.75 -14.32 11.45
N MET A 95 6.98 -15.17 12.44
CA MET A 95 7.74 -14.85 13.65
C MET A 95 9.12 -15.50 13.60
N LEU A 96 10.15 -14.74 13.96
CA LEU A 96 11.52 -15.26 14.14
C LEU A 96 12.16 -14.56 15.35
N ASN A 97 12.66 -15.34 16.31
CA ASN A 97 13.32 -14.84 17.52
C ASN A 97 12.50 -13.77 18.26
N GLY A 98 11.19 -14.01 18.42
CA GLY A 98 10.28 -13.08 19.09
C GLY A 98 9.91 -11.83 18.30
N LYS A 99 10.36 -11.70 17.04
CA LYS A 99 10.06 -10.55 16.18
C LYS A 99 9.16 -10.95 15.02
N GLN A 100 8.15 -10.11 14.74
CA GLN A 100 7.31 -10.27 13.57
C GLN A 100 7.98 -9.66 12.34
N TYR A 101 7.93 -10.39 11.24
CA TYR A 101 8.37 -9.93 9.93
C TYR A 101 7.17 -9.89 8.99
N ILE A 102 7.11 -8.85 8.16
CA ILE A 102 6.19 -8.76 7.02
C ILE A 102 7.05 -8.80 5.76
N VAL A 103 6.78 -9.74 4.87
CA VAL A 103 7.51 -9.88 3.60
C VAL A 103 6.55 -9.62 2.45
N VAL A 104 6.99 -8.84 1.48
CA VAL A 104 6.23 -8.51 0.28
C VAL A 104 7.10 -8.64 -0.95
N ALA A 105 6.54 -9.24 -2.00
CA ALA A 105 7.17 -9.24 -3.32
C ALA A 105 6.89 -7.93 -4.02
N ILE A 106 7.95 -7.29 -4.52
CA ILE A 106 7.88 -6.07 -5.31
C ILE A 106 8.49 -6.28 -6.69
N GLY A 107 8.15 -5.42 -7.65
CA GLY A 107 8.77 -5.44 -8.98
C GLY A 107 8.05 -4.55 -9.99
N ALA A 108 8.77 -4.11 -11.01
CA ALA A 108 8.24 -3.31 -12.11
C ALA A 108 9.06 -3.53 -13.40
N ALA A 109 8.59 -3.03 -14.53
CA ALA A 109 9.31 -3.16 -15.81
C ALA A 109 10.78 -2.70 -15.75
N ASN A 110 11.06 -1.65 -14.95
CA ASN A 110 12.40 -1.08 -14.76
C ASN A 110 12.96 -1.31 -13.34
N PHE A 111 12.44 -2.30 -12.61
CA PHE A 111 12.92 -2.61 -11.26
C PHE A 111 12.92 -4.15 -11.05
N PRO A 112 14.07 -4.79 -10.78
CA PRO A 112 14.15 -6.23 -10.58
C PRO A 112 13.18 -6.73 -9.50
N ALA A 113 12.59 -7.90 -9.73
CA ALA A 113 11.71 -8.49 -8.73
C ALA A 113 12.51 -8.97 -7.51
N GLU A 114 12.07 -8.60 -6.32
CA GLU A 114 12.68 -8.99 -5.06
C GLU A 114 11.67 -9.12 -3.92
N LEU A 115 12.09 -9.75 -2.82
CA LEU A 115 11.33 -9.81 -1.58
C LEU A 115 11.92 -8.79 -0.60
N ILE A 116 11.10 -7.88 -0.09
CA ILE A 116 11.49 -6.97 0.99
C ILE A 116 10.85 -7.43 2.30
N ALA A 117 11.67 -7.51 3.35
CA ALA A 117 11.23 -7.83 4.71
C ALA A 117 11.24 -6.60 5.62
N PHE A 118 10.09 -6.28 6.20
CA PHE A 118 9.90 -5.22 7.19
C PHE A 118 9.76 -5.81 8.59
N ARG A 119 10.30 -5.11 9.58
CA ARG A 119 10.08 -5.36 11.01
C ARG A 119 10.15 -4.04 11.78
N LEU A 120 9.63 -4.02 13.01
CA LEU A 120 9.86 -2.91 13.91
C LEU A 120 11.35 -2.84 14.34
N PRO A 121 11.86 -1.64 14.69
CA PRO A 121 13.14 -1.48 15.35
C PRO A 121 13.25 -2.34 16.62
N SER A 122 14.49 -2.59 17.05
CA SER A 122 14.75 -3.26 18.33
C SER A 122 14.59 -2.29 19.49
#